data_AF-A0A8S3HY47-F1
#
_entry.id   AF-A0A8S3HY47-F1
#
_cell.length_a   1.000
_cell.length_b   1.000
_cell.length_c   1.000
_cell.angle_alpha   90.00
_cell.angle_beta   90.00
_cell.angle_gamma   90.00
#
_symmetry.space_group_name_H-M   'P 1'
#
loop_
_entity.id
_entity.type
_entity.pdbx_description
1 polymer ?
#
loop_
_entity_poly.entity_id
_entity_poly.type
_entity_poly.pdbx_seq_one_letter_code
_entity_poly.pdbx_strand_id
1 'polypeptide(L)'
;MSIQGIRSFGNRDQDTQVITFFSPLTVIVGPNGSGKTTIIECLKYMSTGIMPPGAKTGGAFVHDPKVAHDTEVRGQIRLLFQDVTGHNVQVQRTLVATQKKSSISLRTLEGIIIREGVNGEPIQITSKCIELDREMVTAFGVSTAILENVIFCHQEESN
;
A
#
# COMPACT_ATOMS: atom_id res chain seq x y z
N MET A 1 3.12 -2.06 9.31
CA MET A 1 2.38 -1.46 8.17
C MET A 1 1.16 -0.74 8.71
N SER A 2 0.76 0.41 8.15
CA SER A 2 -0.54 1.04 8.42
C SER A 2 -1.35 1.22 7.15
N ILE A 3 -2.68 1.03 7.23
CA ILE A 3 -3.62 1.17 6.13
C ILE A 3 -4.75 2.14 6.54
N GLN A 4 -5.09 3.07 5.66
CA GLN A 4 -6.20 4.02 5.81
C GLN A 4 -6.87 4.23 4.45
N GLY A 5 -8.20 4.28 4.39
CA GLY A 5 -8.95 4.65 3.19
C GLY A 5 -8.73 3.71 2.00
N ILE A 6 -8.45 2.43 2.25
CA ILE A 6 -8.29 1.39 1.22
C ILE A 6 -9.42 0.38 1.36
N ARG A 7 -10.24 0.19 0.32
CA ARG A 7 -11.42 -0.69 0.34
C ARG A 7 -12.25 -0.55 1.63
N SER A 8 -12.34 -1.59 2.45
CA SER A 8 -13.11 -1.61 3.70
C SER A 8 -12.42 -0.92 4.88
N PHE A 9 -11.15 -0.52 4.75
CA PHE A 9 -10.47 0.29 5.77
C PHE A 9 -11.00 1.72 5.70
N GLY A 10 -11.50 2.22 6.83
CA GLY A 10 -12.13 3.54 6.92
C GLY A 10 -11.19 4.68 6.51
N ASN A 11 -11.77 5.78 6.04
CA ASN A 11 -11.05 6.91 5.48
C ASN A 11 -10.69 8.01 6.49
N ARG A 12 -11.14 7.90 7.75
CA ARG A 12 -10.82 8.88 8.80
C ARG A 12 -9.55 8.49 9.54
N ASP A 13 -8.89 9.46 10.18
CA ASP A 13 -7.63 9.20 10.90
C ASP A 13 -7.78 8.16 12.01
N GLN A 14 -8.89 8.25 12.75
CA GLN A 14 -9.28 7.29 13.79
C GLN A 14 -9.48 5.86 13.28
N ASP A 15 -9.73 5.67 11.98
CA ASP A 15 -9.98 4.36 11.39
C ASP A 15 -8.68 3.68 10.90
N THR A 16 -7.53 4.38 10.99
CA THR A 16 -6.24 3.86 10.55
C THR A 16 -5.91 2.57 11.30
N GLN A 17 -5.69 1.50 10.54
CA GLN A 17 -5.33 0.20 11.11
C GLN A 17 -3.82 -0.03 11.00
N VAL A 18 -3.21 -0.53 12.07
CA VAL A 18 -1.79 -0.87 12.13
C VAL A 18 -1.63 -2.38 12.27
N ILE A 19 -0.77 -2.95 11.43
CA ILE A 19 -0.46 -4.38 11.36
C ILE A 19 1.04 -4.56 11.57
N THR A 20 1.40 -5.36 12.55
CA THR A 20 2.78 -5.79 12.83
C THR A 20 2.97 -7.21 12.31
N PHE A 21 4.02 -7.41 11.52
CA PHE A 21 4.41 -8.73 11.02
C PHE A 21 5.48 -9.31 11.94
N PHE A 22 5.29 -10.56 12.35
CA PHE A 22 6.16 -11.30 13.25
C PHE A 22 6.92 -12.38 12.48
N SER A 23 8.14 -12.65 12.94
CA SER A 23 8.98 -13.75 12.49
C SER A 23 8.89 -14.91 13.49
N PRO A 24 8.84 -16.18 13.03
CA PRO A 24 8.85 -16.60 11.62
C PRO A 24 7.46 -16.63 10.97
N LEU A 25 6.38 -16.45 11.75
CA LEU A 25 5.01 -16.63 11.28
C LEU A 25 4.10 -15.49 11.76
N THR A 26 3.31 -14.96 10.84
CA THR A 26 2.19 -14.05 11.12
C THR A 26 0.90 -14.71 10.65
N VAL A 27 -0.10 -14.80 11.54
CA VAL A 27 -1.41 -15.40 11.22
C VAL A 27 -2.45 -14.29 11.15
N ILE A 28 -3.12 -14.16 9.99
CA ILE A 28 -4.20 -13.19 9.76
C ILE A 28 -5.50 -13.96 9.58
N VAL A 29 -6.40 -13.86 10.56
CA VAL A 29 -7.70 -14.53 10.57
C VAL A 29 -8.85 -13.53 10.67
N GLY A 30 -10.03 -13.94 10.21
CA GLY A 30 -11.23 -13.13 10.24
C GLY A 30 -12.32 -13.65 9.29
N PRO A 31 -13.56 -13.19 9.43
CA PRO A 31 -14.68 -13.62 8.59
C PRO A 31 -14.50 -13.19 7.12
N ASN A 32 -15.36 -13.70 6.24
CA ASN A 32 -15.38 -13.27 4.84
C ASN A 32 -15.70 -11.77 4.75
N GLY A 33 -15.01 -11.07 3.86
CA GLY A 33 -15.14 -9.61 3.73
C GLY A 33 -14.39 -8.79 4.80
N SER A 34 -13.67 -9.41 5.74
CA SER A 34 -12.95 -8.68 6.79
C SER A 34 -11.67 -7.95 6.32
N GLY A 35 -11.37 -7.94 5.01
CA GLY A 35 -10.20 -7.25 4.46
C GLY A 35 -8.88 -8.01 4.51
N LYS A 36 -8.88 -9.33 4.78
CA LYS A 36 -7.65 -10.16 4.77
C LYS A 36 -6.88 -10.05 3.45
N THR A 37 -7.57 -10.25 2.33
CA THR A 37 -6.98 -10.13 0.99
C THR A 37 -6.46 -8.73 0.73
N THR A 38 -7.19 -7.70 1.18
CA THR A 38 -6.77 -6.28 1.08
C THR A 38 -5.43 -6.01 1.76
N ILE A 39 -5.11 -6.68 2.87
CA ILE A 39 -3.81 -6.55 3.54
C ILE A 39 -2.67 -7.01 2.62
N ILE A 40 -2.87 -8.14 1.93
CA ILE A 40 -1.88 -8.70 0.99
C ILE A 40 -1.78 -7.85 -0.27
N GLU A 41 -2.91 -7.35 -0.79
CA GLU A 41 -2.95 -6.38 -1.88
C GLU A 41 -2.16 -5.09 -1.55
N CYS A 42 -2.31 -4.58 -0.31
CA CYS A 42 -1.53 -3.44 0.17
C CYS A 42 -0.04 -3.73 0.18
N LEU A 43 0.39 -4.92 0.63
CA LEU A 43 1.80 -5.31 0.60
C LEU A 43 2.33 -5.37 -0.84
N LYS A 44 1.61 -6.05 -1.75
CA LYS A 44 1.95 -6.11 -3.18
C LYS A 44 2.08 -4.71 -3.79
N TYR A 45 1.10 -3.84 -3.54
CA TYR A 45 1.10 -2.48 -4.05
C TYR A 45 2.26 -1.64 -3.48
N MET A 46 2.57 -1.79 -2.19
CA MET A 46 3.69 -1.09 -1.57
C MET A 46 5.02 -1.51 -2.17
N SER A 47 5.22 -2.81 -2.41
CA SER A 47 6.48 -3.37 -2.89
C SER A 47 6.70 -3.21 -4.40
N THR A 48 5.63 -3.15 -5.20
CA THR A 48 5.73 -3.18 -6.68
C THR A 48 5.11 -1.98 -7.39
N GLY A 49 4.24 -1.22 -6.73
CA GLY A 49 3.40 -0.20 -7.36
C GLY A 49 2.26 -0.76 -8.22
N ILE A 50 2.15 -2.08 -8.36
CA ILE A 50 1.12 -2.73 -9.17
C ILE A 50 -0.20 -2.74 -8.41
N MET A 51 -1.24 -2.20 -9.05
CA MET A 51 -2.60 -2.20 -8.53
C MET A 51 -3.21 -3.61 -8.54
N PRO A 52 -4.07 -3.94 -7.57
CA PRO A 52 -4.79 -5.22 -7.58
C PRO A 52 -5.65 -5.41 -8.85
N PRO A 53 -6.01 -6.66 -9.20
CA PRO A 53 -6.96 -6.94 -10.26
C PRO A 53 -8.27 -6.15 -10.06
N GLY A 54 -8.80 -5.57 -11.15
CA GLY A 54 -10.02 -4.77 -11.13
C GLY A 54 -9.92 -3.40 -10.44
N ALA A 55 -8.81 -3.07 -9.76
CA ALA A 55 -8.67 -1.80 -9.02
C ALA A 55 -8.51 -0.55 -9.90
N LYS A 56 -7.95 -0.71 -11.11
CA LYS A 56 -7.67 0.42 -12.02
C LYS A 56 -8.96 1.09 -12.53
N THR A 57 -10.03 0.33 -12.67
CA THR A 57 -11.31 0.83 -13.18
C THR A 57 -12.19 1.27 -12.01
N GLY A 58 -12.64 2.53 -12.03
CA GLY A 58 -13.59 3.06 -11.05
C GLY A 58 -13.01 3.35 -9.65
N GLY A 59 -11.69 3.26 -9.45
CA GLY A 59 -11.07 3.61 -8.17
C GLY A 59 -11.30 2.61 -7.05
N ALA A 60 -11.64 1.35 -7.37
CA ALA A 60 -12.12 0.34 -6.42
C ALA A 60 -11.14 -0.09 -5.32
N PHE A 61 -9.88 0.36 -5.39
CA PHE A 61 -8.90 0.10 -4.33
C PHE A 61 -8.96 1.13 -3.19
N VAL A 62 -9.32 2.38 -3.48
CA VAL A 62 -9.55 3.40 -2.45
C VAL A 62 -10.98 3.23 -1.93
N HIS A 63 -11.18 3.52 -0.64
CA HIS A 63 -12.50 3.52 -0.04
C HIS A 63 -13.47 4.41 -0.83
N ASP A 64 -14.67 3.92 -1.14
CA ASP A 64 -15.57 4.58 -2.08
C ASP A 64 -16.06 5.94 -1.53
N PRO A 65 -15.81 7.06 -2.24
CA PRO A 65 -16.29 8.38 -1.81
C PRO A 65 -17.81 8.46 -1.58
N LYS A 66 -18.61 7.67 -2.31
CA LYS A 66 -20.07 7.59 -2.11
C LYS A 66 -20.42 6.99 -0.75
N VAL A 67 -19.66 5.97 -0.30
CA VAL A 67 -19.87 5.32 1.00
C VAL A 67 -19.37 6.21 2.13
N ALA A 68 -18.27 6.92 1.91
CA ALA A 68 -17.76 7.93 2.84
C ALA A 68 -18.66 9.17 2.97
N HIS A 69 -19.59 9.39 2.02
CA HIS A 69 -20.34 10.63 1.85
C HIS A 69 -19.44 11.86 1.65
N ASP A 70 -18.32 11.66 0.94
CA ASP A 70 -17.32 12.69 0.65
C ASP A 70 -17.13 12.85 -0.87
N THR A 71 -16.70 14.04 -1.30
CA THR A 71 -16.34 14.29 -2.70
C THR A 71 -15.00 13.65 -3.07
N GLU A 72 -14.09 13.58 -2.11
CA GLU A 72 -12.74 13.05 -2.30
C GLU A 72 -12.35 12.20 -1.09
N VAL A 73 -11.81 11.01 -1.35
CA VAL A 73 -11.28 10.10 -0.33
C VAL A 73 -9.81 9.84 -0.59
N ARG A 74 -9.01 9.95 0.47
CA ARG A 74 -7.58 9.65 0.46
C ARG A 74 -7.35 8.24 1.00
N GLY A 75 -6.74 7.40 0.18
CA GLY A 75 -6.18 6.12 0.58
C GLY A 75 -4.69 6.27 0.87
N GLN A 76 -4.21 5.72 1.97
CA GLN A 76 -2.81 5.81 2.38
C GLN A 76 -2.34 4.48 2.95
N ILE A 77 -1.16 4.04 2.49
CA ILE A 77 -0.49 2.86 3.01
C ILE A 77 0.92 3.27 3.40
N ARG A 78 1.33 2.90 4.62
CA ARG A 78 2.71 3.07 5.12
C ARG A 78 3.31 1.73 5.46
N LEU A 79 4.53 1.49 5.01
CA LEU A 79 5.29 0.28 5.29
C LEU A 79 6.61 0.67 5.94
N LEU A 80 6.89 0.10 7.11
CA LEU A 80 8.19 0.15 7.77
C LEU A 80 8.78 -1.26 7.70
N PHE A 81 10.00 -1.37 7.21
CA PHE A 81 10.72 -2.63 7.06
C PHE A 81 12.23 -2.40 7.14
N GLN A 82 12.98 -3.50 7.29
CA GLN A 82 14.43 -3.48 7.21
C GLN A 82 14.86 -3.86 5.78
N ASP A 83 15.72 -3.07 5.16
CA ASP A 83 16.24 -3.39 3.84
C ASP A 83 17.36 -4.45 3.89
N VAL A 84 17.83 -4.89 2.71
CA VAL A 84 18.92 -5.87 2.59
C VAL A 84 20.23 -5.48 3.27
N THR A 85 20.43 -4.20 3.58
CA THR A 85 21.62 -3.70 4.27
C THR A 85 21.44 -3.63 5.79
N GLY A 86 20.25 -3.95 6.30
CA GLY A 86 19.94 -3.92 7.73
C GLY A 86 19.40 -2.58 8.22
N HIS A 87 19.15 -1.60 7.35
CA HIS A 87 18.65 -0.29 7.75
C HIS A 87 17.12 -0.22 7.69
N ASN A 88 16.53 0.55 8.61
CA ASN A 88 15.10 0.79 8.62
C ASN A 88 14.71 1.75 7.49
N VAL A 89 13.68 1.37 6.73
CA VAL A 89 13.11 2.15 5.64
C VAL A 89 11.61 2.28 5.87
N GLN A 90 11.12 3.51 5.88
CA GLN A 90 9.69 3.79 5.90
C GLN A 90 9.24 4.35 4.56
N VAL A 91 8.21 3.75 3.97
CA VAL A 91 7.67 4.15 2.67
C VAL A 91 6.18 4.41 2.80
N GLN A 92 5.71 5.44 2.12
CA GLN A 92 4.31 5.83 2.06
C GLN A 92 3.86 5.99 0.61
N ARG A 93 2.74 5.35 0.26
CA ARG A 93 1.99 5.62 -0.97
C ARG A 93 0.66 6.24 -0.64
N THR A 94 0.26 7.23 -1.42
CA THR A 94 -1.04 7.90 -1.29
C THR A 94 -1.79 7.84 -2.61
N LEU A 95 -3.06 7.45 -2.51
CA LEU A 95 -4.04 7.41 -3.58
C LEU A 95 -5.19 8.35 -3.24
N VAL A 96 -5.80 8.92 -4.27
CA VAL A 96 -6.94 9.82 -4.11
C VAL A 96 -8.03 9.42 -5.09
N ALA A 97 -9.20 9.07 -4.57
CA ALA A 97 -10.40 8.83 -5.33
C ALA A 97 -11.32 10.04 -5.24
N THR A 98 -11.65 10.62 -6.38
CA THR A 98 -12.53 11.78 -6.48
C THR A 98 -13.81 11.39 -7.20
N GLN A 99 -14.94 11.69 -6.59
CA GLN A 99 -16.25 11.52 -7.19
C GLN A 99 -16.43 12.55 -8.32
N LYS A 100 -16.73 12.07 -9.52
CA LYS A 100 -17.20 12.86 -10.65
C LYS A 100 -18.70 12.59 -10.88
N LYS A 101 -19.31 13.38 -11.76
CA LYS A 101 -20.76 13.31 -12.06
C LYS A 101 -21.27 11.91 -12.40
N SER A 102 -20.50 11.10 -13.12
CA SER A 102 -20.89 9.75 -13.56
C SER A 102 -19.83 8.67 -13.31
N SER A 103 -18.70 9.02 -12.70
CA SER A 103 -17.58 8.10 -12.51
C SER A 103 -16.76 8.49 -11.27
N ILE A 104 -15.85 7.62 -10.86
CA ILE A 104 -14.83 7.93 -9.86
C ILE A 104 -13.50 7.96 -10.59
N SER A 105 -12.73 9.04 -10.42
CA SER A 105 -11.36 9.11 -10.91
C SER A 105 -10.38 8.78 -9.80
N LEU A 106 -9.37 7.98 -10.12
CA LEU A 106 -8.28 7.64 -9.23
C LEU A 106 -7.00 8.34 -9.69
N ARG A 107 -6.29 8.98 -8.76
CA ARG A 107 -4.94 9.51 -8.97
C ARG A 107 -3.99 8.99 -7.89
N THR A 108 -2.75 8.75 -8.28
CA THR A 108 -1.66 8.40 -7.34
C THR A 108 -0.83 9.67 -7.11
N LEU A 109 -0.58 10.01 -5.84
CA LEU A 109 0.32 11.11 -5.49
C LEU A 109 1.76 10.61 -5.45
N GLU A 110 2.71 11.55 -5.39
CA GLU A 110 4.12 11.21 -5.19
C GLU A 110 4.29 10.42 -3.89
N GLY A 111 5.21 9.46 -3.95
CA GLY A 111 5.53 8.61 -2.82
C GLY A 111 6.49 9.31 -1.87
N ILE A 112 6.49 8.88 -0.62
CA ILE A 112 7.45 9.35 0.38
C ILE A 112 8.29 8.16 0.83
N ILE A 113 9.61 8.33 0.86
CA ILE A 113 10.55 7.41 1.48
C ILE A 113 11.30 8.14 2.59
N ILE A 114 11.44 7.49 3.73
CA ILE A 114 12.18 7.98 4.89
C ILE A 114 13.25 6.94 5.20
N ARG A 115 14.50 7.39 5.22
CA ARG A 115 15.68 6.58 5.53
C ARG A 115 16.48 7.26 6.64
N GLU A 116 17.27 6.49 7.35
CA GLU A 116 18.24 7.04 8.31
C GLU A 116 19.35 7.79 7.55
N GLY A 117 19.56 9.05 7.93
CA GLY A 117 20.62 9.89 7.40
C GLY A 117 21.98 9.57 8.02
N VAL A 118 23.04 10.17 7.47
CA VAL A 118 24.43 9.95 7.92
C VAL A 118 24.65 10.22 9.42
N ASN A 119 23.82 11.10 10.00
CA ASN A 119 23.92 11.50 11.41
C ASN A 119 22.92 10.76 12.31
N GLY A 120 22.20 9.75 11.81
CA GLY A 120 21.13 9.06 12.54
C GLY A 120 19.74 9.72 12.45
N GLU A 121 19.67 10.94 11.88
CA GLU A 121 18.39 11.66 11.72
C GLU A 121 17.61 11.15 10.51
N PRO A 122 16.27 11.01 10.60
CA PRO A 122 15.45 10.57 9.47
C PRO A 122 15.44 11.61 8.34
N ILE A 123 15.82 11.20 7.14
CA ILE A 123 15.74 12.00 5.92
C ILE A 123 14.51 11.57 5.13
N GLN A 124 13.58 12.51 4.94
CA GLN A 124 12.40 12.31 4.11
C GLN A 124 12.66 12.77 2.68
N ILE A 125 12.34 11.91 1.72
CA ILE A 125 12.48 12.16 0.28
C ILE A 125 11.12 11.92 -0.37
N THR A 126 10.67 12.90 -1.17
CA THR A 126 9.51 12.74 -2.05
C THR A 126 10.00 12.20 -3.40
N SER A 127 9.36 11.16 -3.92
CA SER A 127 9.81 10.45 -5.12
C SER A 127 8.66 10.18 -6.09
N LYS A 128 8.97 10.23 -7.39
CA LYS A 128 8.04 9.80 -8.43
C LYS A 128 7.74 8.31 -8.28
N CYS A 129 6.53 7.90 -8.63
CA CYS A 129 6.09 6.51 -8.44
C CYS A 129 7.06 5.48 -9.05
N ILE A 130 7.53 5.71 -10.29
CA ILE A 130 8.45 4.80 -10.99
C ILE A 130 9.80 4.68 -10.28
N GLU A 131 10.30 5.77 -9.70
CA GLU A 131 11.56 5.77 -8.95
C GLU A 131 11.37 5.02 -7.62
N LEU A 132 10.25 5.26 -6.94
CA LEU A 132 9.91 4.54 -5.71
C LEU A 132 9.76 3.04 -5.96
N ASP A 133 9.14 2.61 -7.06
CA ASP A 133 9.01 1.19 -7.40
C ASP A 133 10.38 0.50 -7.52
N ARG A 134 11.35 1.16 -8.18
CA ARG A 134 12.73 0.64 -8.32
C ARG A 134 13.45 0.59 -6.97
N GLU A 135 13.25 1.61 -6.15
CA GLU A 135 13.82 1.70 -4.81
C GLU A 135 13.30 0.57 -3.91
N MET A 136 11.99 0.28 -3.96
CA MET A 136 11.37 -0.81 -3.19
C MET A 136 11.94 -2.17 -3.58
N VAL A 137 12.03 -2.46 -4.89
CA VAL A 137 12.62 -3.71 -5.40
C VAL A 137 14.06 -3.88 -4.93
N THR A 138 14.84 -2.79 -4.99
CA THR A 138 16.23 -2.79 -4.52
C THR A 138 16.32 -3.01 -3.01
N ALA A 139 15.49 -2.32 -2.22
CA ALA A 139 15.48 -2.42 -0.77
C ALA A 139 15.06 -3.82 -0.28
N PHE A 140 14.12 -4.47 -0.97
CA PHE A 140 13.72 -5.85 -0.67
C PHE A 140 14.72 -6.91 -1.17
N GLY A 141 15.58 -6.58 -2.14
CA GLY A 141 16.57 -7.52 -2.69
C GLY A 141 15.97 -8.67 -3.51
N VAL A 142 14.72 -8.56 -3.93
CA VAL A 142 14.01 -9.56 -4.73
C VAL A 142 13.41 -8.91 -5.96
N SER A 143 13.36 -9.65 -7.07
CA SER A 143 12.80 -9.11 -8.33
C SER A 143 11.31 -8.81 -8.21
N THR A 144 10.81 -7.89 -9.03
CA THR A 144 9.37 -7.59 -9.12
C THR A 144 8.55 -8.86 -9.39
N ALA A 145 9.05 -9.75 -10.25
CA ALA A 145 8.37 -10.99 -10.59
C ALA A 145 8.22 -11.93 -9.38
N ILE A 146 9.22 -12.00 -8.49
CA ILE A 146 9.14 -12.79 -7.25
C ILE A 146 8.16 -12.15 -6.26
N LEU A 147 8.23 -10.83 -6.08
CA LEU A 147 7.30 -10.10 -5.21
C LEU A 147 5.84 -10.30 -5.65
N GLU A 148 5.61 -10.24 -6.95
CA GLU A 148 4.28 -10.31 -7.56
C GLU A 148 3.72 -11.73 -7.64
N ASN A 149 4.49 -12.71 -8.13
CA ASN A 149 3.96 -14.03 -8.50
C ASN A 149 4.27 -15.11 -7.47
N VAL A 150 5.12 -14.83 -6.48
CA VAL A 150 5.54 -15.82 -5.47
C VAL A 150 5.21 -15.34 -4.07
N ILE A 151 5.68 -14.16 -3.67
CA ILE A 151 5.56 -13.67 -2.28
C ILE A 151 4.16 -13.11 -2.01
N PHE A 152 3.66 -12.22 -2.87
CA PHE A 152 2.35 -11.59 -2.72
C PHE A 152 1.43 -11.92 -3.90
N CYS A 153 1.48 -13.18 -4.38
CA CYS A 153 0.58 -13.68 -5.41
C CYS A 153 -0.88 -13.41 -5.04
N HIS A 154 -1.66 -12.93 -5.99
CA HIS A 154 -3.07 -12.65 -5.74
C HIS A 154 -3.84 -13.96 -5.57
N GLN A 155 -4.84 -13.97 -4.69
CA GLN A 155 -5.63 -15.18 -4.43
C GLN A 155 -6.27 -15.75 -5.71
N GLU A 156 -6.69 -14.88 -6.63
CA GLU A 156 -7.27 -15.27 -7.92
C GLU A 156 -6.24 -15.85 -8.92
N GLU A 157 -4.94 -15.64 -8.68
CA GLU A 157 -3.82 -16.06 -9.54
C GLU A 157 -3.12 -17.33 -9.03
N SER A 158 -3.53 -17.87 -7.87
CA SER A 158 -2.85 -18.96 -7.14
C SER A 158 -3.18 -20.39 -7.61
N ASN A 159 -3.52 -20.58 -8.89
CA ASN A 159 -3.90 -21.90 -9.44
C ASN A 159 -2.72 -22.72 -9.95
#